data_AF-A0A925Y0Q0-F1
#
_entry.id   AF-A0A925Y0Q0-F1
#
_cell.length_a   1.000
_cell.length_b   1.000
_cell.length_c   1.000
_cell.angle_alpha   90.00
_cell.angle_beta   90.00
_cell.angle_gamma   90.00
#
_symmetry.space_group_name_H-M   'P 1'
#
loop_
_entity.id
_entity.type
_entity.pdbx_description
1 polymer ?
#
loop_
_entity_poly.entity_id
_entity_poly.type
_entity_poly.pdbx_seq_one_letter_code
_entity_poly.pdbx_strand_id
1 'polypeptide(L)'
;MMPMLQDLQDARILVERYGVGGFVCFRGEAAGFARQLNELQSMSRIPLLMSADFERGAGAYIDGATDLPIAMALGAAAQSDLAYQAGTITALEARALGVHVVFAPVLDVNNNPNNPIINVRSFGQSPALVSEMAAAYVKGLQDHGALATVKHFPGHGNTGTDSHLDLATVSASRREL
;
A
#
# COMPACT_ATOMS: atom_id res chain seq x y z
N MET A 1 2.26 11.33 13.85
CA MET A 1 1.83 9.92 13.96
C MET A 1 0.40 9.86 13.46
N MET A 2 0.14 9.20 12.33
CA MET A 2 -1.23 9.00 11.84
C MET A 2 -1.97 8.10 12.83
N PRO A 3 -3.20 8.43 13.24
CA PRO A 3 -3.95 7.58 14.16
C PRO A 3 -4.26 6.23 13.49
N MET A 4 -3.90 5.13 14.15
CA MET A 4 -4.17 3.77 13.67
C MET A 4 -5.57 3.34 14.08
N LEU A 5 -6.32 2.73 13.15
CA LEU A 5 -7.65 2.18 13.43
C LEU A 5 -7.56 0.83 14.15
N GLN A 6 -7.06 0.82 15.39
CA GLN A 6 -7.12 -0.38 16.25
C GLN A 6 -8.29 -0.33 17.24
N ASP A 7 -8.68 0.87 17.65
CA ASP A 7 -9.84 1.12 18.50
C ASP A 7 -10.85 2.03 17.77
N LEU A 8 -12.03 1.51 17.52
CA LEU A 8 -13.11 2.25 16.87
C LEU A 8 -13.58 3.44 17.71
N GLN A 9 -13.50 3.37 19.04
CA GLN A 9 -13.89 4.48 19.91
C GLN A 9 -12.96 5.69 19.74
N ASP A 10 -11.65 5.44 19.70
CA ASP A 10 -10.67 6.50 19.44
C ASP A 10 -10.86 7.10 18.04
N ALA A 11 -11.14 6.26 17.04
CA ALA A 11 -11.44 6.73 15.69
C ALA A 11 -12.67 7.65 15.65
N ARG A 12 -13.75 7.31 16.38
CA ARG A 12 -14.94 8.16 16.51
C ARG A 12 -14.60 9.53 17.10
N ILE A 13 -13.81 9.56 18.18
CA ILE A 13 -13.36 10.80 18.81
C ILE A 13 -12.56 11.65 17.82
N LEU A 14 -11.68 11.04 17.03
CA LEU A 14 -10.89 11.73 16.02
C LEU A 14 -11.76 12.38 14.94
N VAL A 15 -12.81 11.69 14.49
CA VAL A 15 -13.76 12.25 13.53
C VAL A 15 -14.56 13.39 14.14
N GLU A 16 -15.24 13.16 15.26
CA GLU A 16 -16.18 14.14 15.84
C GLU A 16 -15.48 15.37 16.42
N ARG A 17 -14.39 15.17 17.16
CA ARG A 17 -13.74 16.24 17.93
C ARG A 17 -12.69 16.98 17.11
N TYR A 18 -11.95 16.27 16.28
CA TYR A 18 -10.79 16.83 15.57
C TYR A 18 -11.01 16.99 14.07
N GLY A 19 -12.07 16.40 13.49
CA GLY A 19 -12.37 16.52 12.07
C GLY A 19 -11.24 16.00 11.19
N VAL A 20 -10.63 14.86 11.56
CA VAL A 20 -9.53 14.26 10.80
C VAL A 20 -9.94 13.99 9.35
N GLY A 21 -8.99 14.06 8.42
CA GLY A 21 -9.24 13.88 6.99
C GLY A 21 -9.27 12.43 6.51
N GLY A 22 -8.88 11.45 7.34
CA GLY A 22 -8.76 10.06 6.92
C GLY A 22 -8.01 9.17 7.90
N PHE A 23 -7.91 7.89 7.56
CA PHE A 23 -7.29 6.84 8.38
C PHE A 23 -6.43 5.90 7.53
N VAL A 24 -5.37 5.35 8.15
CA VAL A 24 -4.75 4.10 7.67
C VAL A 24 -5.43 2.94 8.38
N CYS A 25 -5.99 2.04 7.59
CA CYS A 25 -6.72 0.87 8.03
C CYS A 25 -5.82 -0.36 7.91
N PHE A 26 -5.89 -1.23 8.91
CA PHE A 26 -5.06 -2.44 9.00
C PHE A 26 -5.91 -3.70 8.92
N ARG A 27 -5.79 -4.61 9.89
CA ARG A 27 -6.37 -5.95 9.84
C ARG A 27 -7.84 -5.97 10.25
N GLY A 28 -8.57 -6.97 9.76
CA GLY A 28 -9.94 -7.25 10.19
C GLY A 28 -10.62 -8.30 9.31
N GLU A 29 -11.83 -8.72 9.71
CA GLU A 29 -12.71 -9.53 8.85
C GLU A 29 -13.45 -8.60 7.87
N ALA A 30 -13.58 -9.01 6.60
CA ALA A 30 -14.07 -8.17 5.51
C ALA A 30 -15.39 -7.42 5.81
N ALA A 31 -16.42 -8.12 6.30
CA ALA A 31 -17.71 -7.51 6.57
C ALA A 31 -17.66 -6.56 7.78
N GLY A 32 -16.95 -6.95 8.85
CA GLY A 32 -16.71 -6.10 10.01
C GLY A 32 -15.93 -4.84 9.65
N PHE A 33 -14.91 -4.98 8.82
CA PHE A 33 -14.08 -3.89 8.34
C PHE A 33 -14.90 -2.88 7.55
N ALA A 34 -15.66 -3.32 6.53
CA ALA A 34 -16.53 -2.44 5.76
C ALA A 34 -17.59 -1.72 6.62
N ARG A 35 -18.17 -2.41 7.62
CA ARG A 35 -19.13 -1.78 8.56
C ARG A 35 -18.49 -0.64 9.35
N GLN A 36 -17.29 -0.85 9.88
CA GLN A 36 -16.58 0.17 10.67
C GLN A 36 -16.22 1.39 9.83
N LEU A 37 -15.75 1.18 8.60
CA LEU A 37 -15.40 2.28 7.70
C LEU A 37 -16.64 3.09 7.30
N ASN A 38 -17.77 2.43 7.02
CA ASN A 38 -19.04 3.10 6.71
C ASN A 38 -19.57 3.91 7.91
N GLU A 39 -19.41 3.39 9.13
CA GLU A 39 -19.78 4.11 10.35
C GLU A 39 -18.99 5.42 10.45
N LEU A 40 -17.66 5.37 10.34
CA LEU A 40 -16.82 6.56 10.42
C LEU A 40 -17.14 7.57 9.31
N GLN A 41 -17.42 7.08 8.10
CA GLN A 41 -17.86 7.95 7.00
C GLN A 41 -19.18 8.66 7.33
N SER A 42 -20.15 7.96 7.93
CA SER A 42 -21.45 8.55 8.31
C SER A 42 -21.34 9.64 9.39
N MET A 43 -20.29 9.58 10.20
CA MET A 43 -20.02 10.54 11.27
C MET A 43 -19.28 11.77 10.77
N SER A 44 -18.60 11.66 9.62
CA SER A 44 -17.74 12.73 9.11
C SER A 44 -18.52 13.69 8.22
N ARG A 45 -18.36 14.99 8.47
CA ARG A 45 -18.92 16.06 7.63
C ARG A 45 -18.24 16.15 6.26
N ILE A 46 -16.94 15.85 6.19
CA ILE A 46 -16.15 15.80 4.95
C ILE A 46 -15.77 14.34 4.72
N PRO A 47 -15.98 13.77 3.51
CA PRO A 47 -15.62 12.37 3.26
C PRO A 47 -14.18 12.07 3.65
N LEU A 48 -14.00 11.05 4.49
CA LEU A 48 -12.70 10.61 5.01
C LEU A 48 -11.94 9.86 3.94
N LEU A 49 -10.64 10.10 3.81
CA LEU A 49 -9.71 9.28 3.03
C LEU A 49 -9.37 7.98 3.78
N MET A 50 -9.99 6.87 3.36
CA MET A 50 -9.66 5.54 3.87
C MET A 50 -8.52 4.94 3.06
N SER A 51 -7.43 4.58 3.74
CA SER A 51 -6.19 4.09 3.13
C SER A 51 -5.71 2.77 3.73
N ALA A 52 -4.95 1.97 2.97
CA ALA A 52 -4.38 0.72 3.46
C ALA A 52 -3.14 0.27 2.67
N ASP A 53 -2.25 -0.48 3.33
CA ASP A 53 -1.02 -1.04 2.75
C ASP A 53 -1.27 -2.37 1.99
N PHE A 54 -2.25 -2.41 1.08
CA PHE A 54 -2.61 -3.61 0.31
C PHE A 54 -1.61 -3.96 -0.81
N GLU A 55 -0.31 -4.06 -0.49
CA GLU A 55 0.78 -4.39 -1.44
C GLU A 55 0.58 -5.74 -2.12
N ARG A 56 -0.01 -6.72 -1.41
CA ARG A 56 -0.31 -8.07 -1.92
C ARG A 56 -1.82 -8.32 -2.04
N GLY A 57 -2.58 -7.30 -2.41
CA GLY A 57 -4.03 -7.36 -2.32
C GLY A 57 -4.53 -7.17 -0.89
N ALA A 58 -5.85 -7.15 -0.72
CA ALA A 58 -6.46 -6.92 0.58
C ALA A 58 -6.27 -8.12 1.52
N GLY A 59 -6.14 -9.34 0.99
CA GLY A 59 -6.01 -10.58 1.77
C GLY A 59 -4.77 -10.68 2.65
N ALA A 60 -3.76 -9.84 2.44
CA ALA A 60 -2.60 -9.77 3.35
C ALA A 60 -2.98 -9.29 4.77
N TYR A 61 -4.10 -8.55 4.89
CA TYR A 61 -4.57 -7.97 6.14
C TYR A 61 -6.03 -8.29 6.45
N ILE A 62 -6.84 -8.57 5.43
CA ILE A 62 -8.29 -8.72 5.56
C ILE A 62 -8.68 -10.19 5.36
N ASP A 63 -9.23 -10.78 6.40
CA ASP A 63 -9.72 -12.16 6.36
C ASP A 63 -10.92 -12.23 5.40
N GLY A 64 -10.84 -13.15 4.42
CA GLY A 64 -11.86 -13.34 3.39
C GLY A 64 -11.60 -12.60 2.06
N ALA A 65 -10.50 -11.85 1.95
CA ALA A 65 -10.05 -11.23 0.71
C ALA A 65 -8.91 -12.04 0.05
N THR A 66 -8.55 -11.70 -1.19
CA THR A 66 -7.52 -12.41 -1.96
C THR A 66 -6.11 -12.02 -1.51
N ASP A 67 -5.31 -12.98 -1.05
CA ASP A 67 -3.86 -12.78 -0.81
C ASP A 67 -3.11 -13.10 -2.12
N LEU A 68 -2.59 -12.05 -2.75
CA LEU A 68 -1.87 -12.14 -4.02
C LEU A 68 -0.39 -12.49 -3.78
N PRO A 69 0.33 -12.96 -4.82
CA PRO A 69 1.77 -13.13 -4.72
C PRO A 69 2.50 -11.84 -4.31
N ILE A 70 3.59 -11.99 -3.56
CA ILE A 70 4.55 -10.90 -3.28
C ILE A 70 5.06 -10.27 -4.58
N ALA A 71 5.41 -8.97 -4.54
CA ALA A 71 5.84 -8.23 -5.73
C ALA A 71 7.03 -8.88 -6.44
N MET A 72 8.01 -9.43 -5.72
CA MET A 72 9.15 -10.12 -6.34
C MET A 72 8.73 -11.37 -7.13
N ALA A 73 7.66 -12.07 -6.72
CA ALA A 73 7.13 -13.19 -7.49
C ALA A 73 6.47 -12.72 -8.79
N LEU A 74 5.73 -11.60 -8.76
CA LEU A 74 5.20 -10.96 -9.97
C LEU A 74 6.35 -10.50 -10.89
N GLY A 75 7.38 -9.87 -10.32
CA GLY A 75 8.56 -9.43 -11.03
C GLY A 75 9.35 -10.58 -11.68
N ALA A 76 9.44 -11.73 -11.00
CA ALA A 76 10.05 -12.94 -11.54
C ALA A 76 9.29 -13.52 -12.75
N ALA A 77 7.96 -13.31 -12.83
CA ALA A 77 7.19 -13.65 -14.01
C ALA A 77 7.46 -12.71 -15.19
N ALA A 78 7.95 -11.48 -14.93
CA ALA A 78 8.31 -10.47 -15.93
C ALA A 78 7.20 -10.19 -16.97
N GLN A 79 5.95 -10.16 -16.50
CA GLN A 79 4.76 -9.91 -17.32
C GLN A 79 3.94 -8.78 -16.70
N SER A 80 3.99 -7.59 -17.31
CA SER A 80 3.27 -6.40 -16.83
C SER A 80 1.76 -6.61 -16.71
N ASP A 81 1.18 -7.44 -17.58
CA ASP A 81 -0.25 -7.77 -17.56
C ASP A 81 -0.66 -8.45 -16.24
N LEU A 82 0.22 -9.25 -15.63
CA LEU A 82 -0.04 -9.85 -14.32
C LEU A 82 -0.01 -8.80 -13.21
N ALA A 83 0.87 -7.80 -13.30
CA ALA A 83 0.89 -6.69 -12.35
C ALA A 83 -0.36 -5.80 -12.50
N TYR A 84 -0.83 -5.57 -13.72
CA TYR A 84 -2.09 -4.88 -13.98
C TYR A 84 -3.29 -5.64 -13.39
N GLN A 85 -3.35 -6.96 -13.57
CA GLN A 85 -4.39 -7.81 -12.98
C GLN A 85 -4.33 -7.80 -11.45
N ALA A 86 -3.13 -7.85 -10.87
CA ALA A 86 -2.95 -7.72 -9.42
C ALA A 86 -3.48 -6.37 -8.90
N GLY A 87 -3.12 -5.26 -9.56
CA GLY A 87 -3.65 -3.93 -9.23
C GLY A 87 -5.18 -3.86 -9.38
N THR A 88 -5.74 -4.51 -10.41
CA THR A 88 -7.19 -4.59 -10.63
C THR A 88 -7.90 -5.31 -9.48
N ILE A 89 -7.43 -6.51 -9.10
CA ILE A 89 -8.01 -7.29 -8.00
C ILE A 89 -7.93 -6.49 -6.69
N THR A 90 -6.75 -5.92 -6.39
CA THR A 90 -6.55 -5.07 -5.21
C THR A 90 -7.53 -3.91 -5.17
N ALA A 91 -7.74 -3.19 -6.28
CA ALA A 91 -8.67 -2.07 -6.32
C ALA A 91 -10.11 -2.52 -6.11
N LEU A 92 -10.57 -3.57 -6.79
CA LEU A 92 -11.93 -4.06 -6.64
C LEU A 92 -12.25 -4.43 -5.19
N GLU A 93 -11.35 -5.17 -4.53
CA GLU A 93 -11.51 -5.53 -3.11
C GLU A 93 -11.39 -4.31 -2.19
N ALA A 94 -10.40 -3.44 -2.42
CA ALA A 94 -10.22 -2.22 -1.63
C ALA A 94 -11.49 -1.36 -1.66
N ARG A 95 -12.04 -1.11 -2.86
CA ARG A 95 -13.26 -0.32 -3.04
C ARG A 95 -14.48 -0.98 -2.40
N ALA A 96 -14.62 -2.30 -2.50
CA ALA A 96 -15.70 -3.04 -1.83
C ALA A 96 -15.61 -2.93 -0.30
N LEU A 97 -14.40 -2.88 0.26
CA LEU A 97 -14.15 -2.69 1.69
C LEU A 97 -14.31 -1.24 2.17
N GLY A 98 -14.43 -0.27 1.25
CA GLY A 98 -14.50 1.15 1.57
C GLY A 98 -13.15 1.88 1.59
N VAL A 99 -12.06 1.23 1.18
CA VAL A 99 -10.73 1.84 1.00
C VAL A 99 -10.63 2.47 -0.38
N HIS A 100 -10.04 3.65 -0.49
CA HIS A 100 -9.83 4.35 -1.76
C HIS A 100 -8.38 4.69 -2.04
N VAL A 101 -7.53 4.77 -1.00
CA VAL A 101 -6.12 5.10 -1.17
C VAL A 101 -5.31 3.86 -0.84
N VAL A 102 -4.77 3.21 -1.87
CA VAL A 102 -3.92 2.03 -1.69
C VAL A 102 -2.47 2.50 -1.64
N PHE A 103 -1.79 2.21 -0.54
CA PHE A 103 -0.34 2.43 -0.40
C PHE A 103 0.45 1.34 -1.12
N ALA A 104 0.26 1.25 -2.43
CA ALA A 104 0.94 0.35 -3.33
C ALA A 104 0.94 0.97 -4.75
N PRO A 105 1.87 0.55 -5.63
CA PRO A 105 2.92 -0.45 -5.41
C PRO A 105 4.19 0.11 -4.73
N VAL A 106 5.04 -0.82 -4.25
CA VAL A 106 6.43 -0.51 -3.89
C VAL A 106 7.24 -0.35 -5.19
N LEU A 107 7.80 0.83 -5.38
CA LEU A 107 8.62 1.23 -6.54
C LEU A 107 10.12 1.23 -6.22
N ASP A 108 10.51 0.75 -5.04
CA ASP A 108 11.92 0.63 -4.66
C ASP A 108 12.62 -0.42 -5.52
N VAL A 109 13.86 -0.12 -5.94
CA VAL A 109 14.71 -1.06 -6.67
C VAL A 109 15.59 -1.83 -5.68
N ASN A 110 15.32 -3.12 -5.48
CA ASN A 110 16.03 -3.92 -4.47
C ASN A 110 17.38 -4.43 -5.00
N ASN A 111 18.34 -3.51 -5.14
CA ASN A 111 19.71 -3.78 -5.60
C ASN A 111 20.71 -4.05 -4.45
N ASN A 112 20.28 -3.91 -3.19
CA ASN A 112 21.04 -4.36 -2.03
C ASN A 112 20.45 -5.69 -1.49
N PRO A 113 21.16 -6.83 -1.61
CA PRO A 113 20.67 -8.11 -1.10
C PRO A 113 20.55 -8.16 0.42
N ASN A 114 21.24 -7.27 1.14
CA ASN A 114 21.16 -7.16 2.60
C ASN A 114 20.02 -6.24 3.07
N ASN A 115 19.21 -5.69 2.16
CA ASN A 115 18.09 -4.84 2.52
C ASN A 115 17.07 -5.65 3.35
N PRO A 116 16.84 -5.28 4.62
CA PRO A 116 16.00 -6.07 5.52
C PRO A 116 14.51 -5.80 5.35
N ILE A 117 14.13 -4.69 4.70
CA ILE A 117 12.76 -4.16 4.76
C ILE A 117 12.06 -4.08 3.40
N ILE A 118 12.80 -3.88 2.30
CA ILE A 118 12.24 -3.93 0.93
C ILE A 118 12.25 -5.36 0.46
N ASN A 119 13.43 -5.94 0.19
CA ASN A 119 13.59 -7.36 -0.12
C ASN A 119 12.53 -7.84 -1.16
N VAL A 120 11.77 -8.90 -0.84
CA VAL A 120 10.67 -9.45 -1.66
C VAL A 120 9.49 -8.51 -1.96
N ARG A 121 9.41 -7.34 -1.33
CA ARG A 121 8.38 -6.32 -1.58
C ARG A 121 8.65 -5.50 -2.84
N SER A 122 9.89 -5.49 -3.34
CA SER A 122 10.20 -4.93 -4.66
C SER A 122 9.90 -5.94 -5.76
N PHE A 123 9.54 -5.45 -6.96
CA PHE A 123 9.49 -6.29 -8.16
C PHE A 123 10.87 -6.83 -8.58
N GLY A 124 11.97 -6.20 -8.15
CA GLY A 124 13.32 -6.73 -8.41
C GLY A 124 14.42 -5.67 -8.34
N GLN A 125 15.58 -6.03 -8.89
CA GLN A 125 16.80 -5.21 -8.84
C GLN A 125 17.01 -4.29 -10.05
N SER A 126 16.19 -4.43 -11.11
CA SER A 126 16.32 -3.64 -12.34
C SER A 126 15.34 -2.46 -12.32
N PRO A 127 15.81 -1.20 -12.44
CA PRO A 127 14.92 -0.04 -12.53
C PRO A 127 13.90 -0.14 -13.67
N ALA A 128 14.29 -0.72 -14.81
CA ALA A 128 13.41 -0.90 -15.96
C ALA A 128 12.23 -1.84 -15.63
N LEU A 129 12.54 -3.02 -15.08
CA LEU A 129 11.51 -3.99 -14.67
C LEU A 129 10.60 -3.42 -13.59
N VAL A 130 11.17 -2.80 -12.56
CA VAL A 130 10.41 -2.22 -11.45
C VAL A 130 9.46 -1.14 -11.95
N SER A 131 9.93 -0.27 -12.84
CA SER A 131 9.12 0.81 -13.42
C SER A 131 7.97 0.27 -14.26
N GLU A 132 8.24 -0.72 -15.12
CA GLU A 132 7.22 -1.34 -15.99
C GLU A 132 6.12 -2.03 -15.17
N MET A 133 6.50 -2.88 -14.22
CA MET A 133 5.57 -3.62 -13.37
C MET A 133 4.74 -2.68 -12.48
N ALA A 134 5.39 -1.69 -11.88
CA ALA A 134 4.70 -0.73 -11.03
C ALA A 134 3.75 0.18 -11.83
N ALA A 135 4.13 0.63 -13.03
CA ALA A 135 3.24 1.40 -13.89
C ALA A 135 1.98 0.62 -14.25
N ALA A 136 2.12 -0.68 -14.57
CA ALA A 136 0.99 -1.56 -14.84
C ALA A 136 0.09 -1.75 -13.60
N TYR A 137 0.68 -1.96 -12.41
CA TYR A 137 -0.08 -2.07 -11.16
C TYR A 137 -0.83 -0.77 -10.82
N VAL A 138 -0.16 0.38 -10.93
CA VAL A 138 -0.78 1.71 -10.74
C VAL A 138 -1.97 1.88 -11.69
N LYS A 139 -1.81 1.52 -12.96
CA LYS A 139 -2.89 1.57 -13.93
C LYS A 139 -4.07 0.68 -13.52
N GLY A 140 -3.80 -0.56 -13.10
CA GLY A 140 -4.82 -1.48 -12.62
C GLY A 140 -5.62 -0.94 -11.45
N LEU A 141 -4.95 -0.27 -10.49
CA LEU A 141 -5.62 0.38 -9.38
C LEU A 141 -6.52 1.54 -9.84
N GLN A 142 -5.96 2.45 -10.64
CA GLN A 142 -6.61 3.70 -11.04
C GLN A 142 -7.78 3.48 -11.99
N ASP A 143 -7.67 2.54 -12.93
CA ASP A 143 -8.78 2.17 -13.84
C ASP A 143 -10.00 1.65 -13.07
N HIS A 144 -9.82 1.12 -11.86
CA HIS A 144 -10.88 0.54 -11.01
C HIS A 144 -11.19 1.39 -9.78
N GLY A 145 -10.85 2.68 -9.82
CA GLY A 145 -11.32 3.68 -8.88
C GLY A 145 -10.57 3.74 -7.54
N ALA A 146 -9.41 3.09 -7.43
CA ALA A 146 -8.50 3.23 -6.30
C ALA A 146 -7.33 4.17 -6.65
N LEU A 147 -6.99 5.06 -5.72
CA LEU A 147 -5.83 5.91 -5.79
C LEU A 147 -4.59 5.08 -5.43
N ALA A 148 -3.59 5.08 -6.31
CA ALA A 148 -2.30 4.46 -6.06
C ALA A 148 -1.34 5.44 -5.40
N THR A 149 -0.53 4.94 -4.48
CA THR A 149 0.56 5.69 -3.83
C THR A 149 1.85 4.91 -3.97
N VAL A 150 2.68 5.31 -4.91
CA VAL A 150 4.02 4.74 -5.09
C VAL A 150 4.92 5.12 -3.90
N LYS A 151 5.75 4.17 -3.47
CA LYS A 151 6.63 4.33 -2.30
C LYS A 151 7.94 3.54 -2.48
N HIS A 152 9.03 3.89 -1.80
CA HIS A 152 9.14 4.88 -0.73
C HIS A 152 10.13 5.96 -1.15
N PHE A 153 9.64 7.13 -1.57
CA PHE A 153 10.49 8.22 -2.05
C PHE A 153 11.54 8.64 -0.99
N PRO A 154 12.81 8.88 -1.35
CA PRO A 154 13.38 8.90 -2.71
C PRO A 154 13.84 7.53 -3.25
N GLY A 155 13.61 6.45 -2.52
CA GLY A 155 14.02 5.09 -2.86
C GLY A 155 14.68 4.42 -1.66
N HIS A 156 14.12 3.31 -1.20
CA HIS A 156 14.57 2.58 -0.01
C HIS A 156 15.30 1.27 -0.37
N GLY A 157 15.27 0.85 -1.63
CA GLY A 157 15.77 -0.46 -2.07
C GLY A 157 17.29 -0.67 -1.92
N ASN A 158 18.07 0.40 -1.77
CA ASN A 158 19.53 0.34 -1.55
C ASN A 158 19.96 0.67 -0.10
N THR A 159 19.06 0.60 0.88
CA THR A 159 19.43 0.78 2.29
C THR A 159 19.87 -0.56 2.90
N GLY A 160 20.73 -0.51 3.92
CA GLY A 160 21.10 -1.68 4.74
C GLY A 160 20.43 -1.69 6.13
N THR A 161 19.52 -0.74 6.37
CA THR A 161 18.92 -0.47 7.68
C THR A 161 17.41 -0.50 7.57
N ASP A 162 16.75 -1.15 8.51
CA ASP A 162 15.29 -1.06 8.65
C ASP A 162 14.89 0.30 9.22
N SER A 163 14.12 1.07 8.45
CA SER A 163 13.64 2.40 8.86
C SER A 163 12.66 2.38 10.03
N HIS A 164 12.13 1.21 10.41
CA HIS A 164 11.34 1.07 11.63
C HIS A 164 12.21 1.12 12.90
N LEU A 165 13.50 0.81 12.78
CA LEU A 165 14.41 0.65 13.91
C LEU A 165 15.42 1.80 14.02
N ASP A 166 15.85 2.37 12.89
CA ASP A 166 16.80 3.48 12.86
C ASP A 166 16.67 4.29 11.55
N LEU A 167 17.35 5.44 11.46
CA LEU A 167 17.33 6.27 10.27
C LEU A 167 18.06 5.58 9.10
N ALA A 168 17.29 5.10 8.12
CA ALA A 168 17.84 4.55 6.89
C ALA A 168 18.39 5.68 5.99
N THR A 169 19.60 5.48 5.45
CA THR A 169 20.24 6.41 4.51
C THR A 169 20.70 5.68 3.26
N VAL A 170 20.64 6.38 2.12
CA VAL A 170 21.23 5.93 0.86
C VAL A 170 22.45 6.79 0.58
N SER A 171 23.63 6.18 0.56
CA SER A 171 24.88 6.85 0.22
C SER A 171 25.09 6.82 -1.30
N ALA A 172 24.37 7.69 -2.02
CA ALA A 172 24.47 7.86 -3.46
C ALA A 172 24.53 9.34 -3.83
N SER A 173 25.22 9.66 -4.93
CA SER A 173 25.21 11.01 -5.50
C SER A 173 23.87 11.30 -6.16
N ARG A 174 23.54 12.59 -6.33
CA ARG A 174 22.34 13.02 -7.06
C ARG A 174 22.27 12.49 -8.51
N ARG A 175 23.40 12.13 -9.11
CA ARG A 175 23.43 11.56 -10.47
C ARG A 175 23.07 10.07 -10.48
N GLU A 176 23.34 9.37 -9.39
CA GLU A 176 23.04 7.94 -9.23
C GLU A 176 21.60 7.69 -8.78
N LEU A 177 20.95 8.72 -8.20
CA LEU A 177 19.51 8.76 -7.88
C LEU A 177 18.69 9.21 -9.10
#